data_AF-A0A5J5CVH8-F1
#
_entry.id   AF-A0A5J5CVH8-F1
#
_cell.length_a   1.000
_cell.length_b   1.000
_cell.length_c   1.000
_cell.angle_alpha   90.00
_cell.angle_beta   90.00
_cell.angle_gamma   90.00
#
_symmetry.space_group_name_H-M   'P 1'
#
loop_
_entity.id
_entity.type
_entity.pdbx_description
1 polymer ?
#
loop_
_entity_poly.entity_id
_entity_poly.type
_entity_poly.pdbx_seq_one_letter_code
_entity_poly.pdbx_strand_id
1 'polypeptide(L)'
;LQQTAVRLVGHWSSVSYTQRDAKKGTLQLTLQSSSWLFLCFFFCFFLRGIIVVTLILFISVCQLARDLPQYGHKQWQSYFGRTFDVYTKLWKFQQQHSLRTSETSYLNEAFSFYSAIRQRSYYYQVNKEDRPELVVKKLRYYARYIVVCLLLNKMDLVKVLVKELSEEIEDYTQRFNTEDQLEWNLVLQEVAAFVEADPVVVLNDNTSVVVTSNRLQEGNVPPLEQGMVVGQLVLADALIIGNCNNQVKFSELTIDMFRMLQALEREPVNLATQTPKQGTLEPNEKPAKRENPHKYLLYKPTFSQLFTFLSASFKELPANSVLLVYLSATGVFPSGHSDYEGPYDFGGVLTNTNRDVVNGETVQKRNQAQKEMHCLHPGDLFPFTRKPLFVIVDSSNSTAYKHFTNLFGQPLVCLLSPTVYPKNQSQRGSLFTLFLYSPLLAFSSVCGLNSVQRGLWEKAQEFLRKVYRDIGQMITRSRTIDQAFLQFFGDEFLRLLLIRFESQSFPESYPELPKQDTVESSLLQKHILELATMLDVQSLFWDDPLEVY
;
A
#
# COMPACT_ATOMS: atom_id res chain seq x y z
N LEU A 1 21.37 -28.49 23.68
CA LEU A 1 20.38 -27.48 24.11
C LEU A 1 18.92 -27.93 23.97
N GLN A 2 18.53 -28.70 22.96
CA GLN A 2 17.18 -29.31 22.91
C GLN A 2 16.99 -30.56 23.79
N GLN A 3 18.06 -31.31 24.12
CA GLN A 3 17.96 -32.50 24.99
C GLN A 3 18.03 -32.20 26.50
N THR A 4 18.39 -30.98 26.90
CA THR A 4 18.39 -30.57 28.32
C THR A 4 17.02 -30.00 28.74
N ALA A 5 16.20 -29.53 27.80
CA ALA A 5 14.87 -28.98 28.05
C ALA A 5 13.81 -30.05 28.35
N VAL A 6 13.96 -31.27 27.81
CA VAL A 6 12.97 -32.36 28.00
C VAL A 6 13.08 -33.00 29.39
N ARG A 7 14.25 -32.93 30.07
CA ARG A 7 14.42 -33.44 31.44
C ARG A 7 13.90 -32.52 32.54
N LEU A 8 13.68 -31.23 32.26
CA LEU A 8 13.12 -30.28 33.23
C LEU A 8 11.58 -30.23 33.24
N VAL A 9 10.93 -30.65 32.16
CA VAL A 9 9.46 -30.71 32.06
C VAL A 9 8.90 -32.01 32.68
N GLY A 10 9.72 -33.08 32.77
CA GLY A 10 9.31 -34.39 33.30
C GLY A 10 9.18 -34.50 34.83
N HIS A 11 9.40 -33.43 35.60
CA HIS A 11 9.34 -33.47 37.06
C HIS A 11 8.19 -32.67 37.70
N TRP A 12 7.25 -32.15 36.90
CA TRP A 12 6.14 -31.32 37.39
C TRP A 12 4.74 -31.83 37.02
N SER A 13 4.61 -33.10 36.64
CA SER A 13 3.32 -33.77 36.42
C SER A 13 3.07 -34.85 37.47
N SER A 14 2.93 -34.44 38.73
CA SER A 14 2.43 -35.30 39.82
C SER A 14 2.02 -34.43 41.01
N VAL A 15 0.87 -33.75 40.92
CA VAL A 15 0.13 -33.36 42.12
C VAL A 15 -1.36 -33.56 41.86
N SER A 16 -1.86 -34.62 42.47
CA SER A 16 -3.25 -35.04 42.58
C SER A 16 -4.06 -33.97 43.32
N TYR A 17 -5.26 -33.66 42.81
CA TYR A 17 -6.25 -32.87 43.56
C TYR A 17 -6.79 -33.70 44.73
N THR A 18 -6.57 -33.26 45.96
CA THR A 18 -7.36 -33.66 47.13
C THR A 18 -7.77 -32.42 47.92
N GLN A 19 -9.09 -32.25 48.00
CA GLN A 19 -9.81 -31.21 48.72
C GLN A 19 -9.86 -31.57 50.22
N ARG A 20 -9.44 -30.67 51.13
CA ARG A 20 -9.85 -30.64 52.55
C ARG A 20 -9.42 -29.36 53.29
N ASP A 21 -10.44 -28.63 53.74
CA ASP A 21 -10.66 -27.90 55.00
C ASP A 21 -9.66 -26.88 55.61
N ALA A 22 -10.30 -25.85 56.18
CA ALA A 22 -9.78 -24.63 56.77
C ALA A 22 -9.00 -24.82 58.10
N LYS A 23 -8.00 -23.95 58.34
CA LYS A 23 -7.87 -23.07 59.52
C LYS A 23 -6.52 -22.32 59.57
N LYS A 24 -6.63 -21.02 59.89
CA LYS A 24 -5.68 -20.14 60.61
C LYS A 24 -4.33 -19.77 59.97
N GLY A 25 -4.09 -18.46 59.91
CA GLY A 25 -2.82 -17.88 60.36
C GLY A 25 -1.88 -17.37 59.27
N THR A 26 -2.01 -16.09 58.95
CA THR A 26 -0.94 -15.11 58.64
C THR A 26 0.40 -15.65 58.12
N LEU A 27 0.68 -15.44 56.83
CA LEU A 27 2.05 -15.28 56.33
C LEU A 27 2.07 -14.23 55.22
N GLN A 28 2.76 -13.13 55.53
CA GLN A 28 3.04 -11.99 54.67
C GLN A 28 3.78 -12.41 53.39
N LEU A 29 3.34 -11.81 52.27
CA LEU A 29 4.15 -11.23 51.19
C LEU A 29 5.63 -11.62 51.13
N THR A 30 5.95 -12.59 50.28
CA THR A 30 7.20 -12.60 49.49
C THR A 30 6.98 -13.41 48.22
N LEU A 31 6.33 -12.82 47.21
CA LEU A 31 6.28 -13.36 45.84
C LEU A 31 5.85 -12.26 44.86
N GLN A 32 6.63 -11.19 44.75
CA GLN A 32 6.41 -10.18 43.72
C GLN A 32 7.69 -9.45 43.26
N SER A 33 8.85 -10.13 43.27
CA SER A 33 10.09 -9.58 42.71
C SER A 33 10.67 -10.40 41.55
N SER A 34 10.30 -11.67 41.42
CA SER A 34 10.88 -12.57 40.41
C SER A 34 10.35 -12.33 38.99
N SER A 35 9.09 -11.95 38.79
CA SER A 35 8.53 -11.70 37.45
C SER A 35 8.98 -10.37 36.84
N TRP A 36 9.16 -9.33 37.65
CA TRP A 36 9.66 -8.02 37.20
C TRP A 36 11.15 -8.05 36.92
N LEU A 37 11.94 -8.76 37.74
CA LEU A 37 13.35 -9.01 37.43
C LEU A 37 13.51 -9.86 36.18
N PHE A 38 12.66 -10.88 35.94
CA PHE A 38 12.72 -11.69 34.72
C PHE A 38 12.33 -10.88 33.47
N LEU A 39 11.31 -10.02 33.55
CA LEU A 39 10.94 -9.12 32.45
C LEU A 39 12.00 -8.04 32.20
N CYS A 40 12.56 -7.41 33.24
CA CYS A 40 13.65 -6.45 33.08
C CYS A 40 14.94 -7.12 32.56
N PHE A 41 15.24 -8.36 32.98
CA PHE A 41 16.40 -9.09 32.48
C PHE A 41 16.19 -9.49 31.01
N PHE A 42 15.00 -9.94 30.62
CA PHE A 42 14.65 -10.20 29.23
C PHE A 42 14.65 -8.92 28.39
N PHE A 43 14.07 -7.82 28.88
CA PHE A 43 14.00 -6.56 28.16
C PHE A 43 15.38 -5.89 28.03
N CYS A 44 16.22 -5.97 29.07
CA CYS A 44 17.62 -5.52 28.99
C CYS A 44 18.48 -6.43 28.11
N PHE A 45 18.24 -7.76 28.05
CA PHE A 45 18.93 -8.65 27.11
C PHE A 45 18.41 -8.50 25.68
N PHE A 46 17.14 -8.16 25.48
CA PHE A 46 16.53 -7.96 24.17
C PHE A 46 16.92 -6.59 23.60
N LEU A 47 16.94 -5.52 24.42
CA LEU A 47 17.50 -4.23 24.01
C LEU A 47 19.02 -4.27 23.89
N ARG A 48 19.77 -4.95 24.78
CA ARG A 48 21.20 -5.17 24.54
C ARG A 48 21.44 -6.05 23.33
N GLY A 49 20.58 -7.03 23.05
CA GLY A 49 20.65 -7.88 21.86
C GLY A 49 20.38 -7.11 20.57
N ILE A 50 19.36 -6.25 20.54
CA ILE A 50 19.04 -5.39 19.39
C ILE A 50 20.10 -4.31 19.23
N ILE A 51 20.53 -3.65 20.31
CA ILE A 51 21.60 -2.63 20.22
C ILE A 51 22.91 -3.31 19.84
N VAL A 52 23.28 -4.46 20.39
CA VAL A 52 24.51 -5.17 20.03
C VAL A 52 24.42 -5.75 18.62
N VAL A 53 23.27 -6.23 18.15
CA VAL A 53 23.09 -6.69 16.77
C VAL A 53 23.12 -5.51 15.80
N THR A 54 22.51 -4.38 16.11
CA THR A 54 22.54 -3.16 15.30
C THR A 54 23.91 -2.46 15.36
N LEU A 55 24.64 -2.51 16.49
CA LEU A 55 26.00 -1.99 16.61
C LEU A 55 27.02 -2.93 15.97
N ILE A 56 26.84 -4.25 16.07
CA ILE A 56 27.61 -5.25 15.32
C ILE A 56 27.27 -5.18 13.85
N LEU A 57 26.04 -4.84 13.43
CA LEU A 57 25.69 -4.58 12.03
C LEU A 57 26.23 -3.25 11.55
N PHE A 58 26.24 -2.20 12.36
CA PHE A 58 26.80 -0.90 12.00
C PHE A 58 28.33 -0.98 11.92
N ILE A 59 28.97 -1.61 12.90
CA ILE A 59 30.41 -1.89 12.88
C ILE A 59 30.69 -2.89 11.75
N SER A 60 29.98 -4.00 11.59
CA SER A 60 30.27 -4.96 10.51
C SER A 60 29.97 -4.38 9.13
N VAL A 61 28.94 -3.56 8.92
CA VAL A 61 28.66 -2.94 7.60
C VAL A 61 29.62 -1.79 7.33
N CYS A 62 29.98 -0.96 8.32
CA CYS A 62 30.97 0.11 8.15
C CYS A 62 32.41 -0.40 8.06
N GLN A 63 32.76 -1.48 8.76
CA GLN A 63 34.06 -2.14 8.71
C GLN A 63 34.18 -3.01 7.44
N LEU A 64 33.11 -3.68 6.99
CA LEU A 64 33.07 -4.41 5.71
C LEU A 64 33.00 -3.46 4.50
N ALA A 65 32.50 -2.23 4.67
CA ALA A 65 32.55 -1.18 3.65
C ALA A 65 33.92 -0.50 3.54
N ARG A 66 34.74 -0.49 4.61
CA ARG A 66 36.09 0.11 4.62
C ARG A 66 37.23 -0.88 4.40
N ASP A 67 37.10 -2.14 4.83
CA ASP A 67 38.26 -3.06 4.95
C ASP A 67 38.18 -4.33 4.07
N LEU A 68 37.31 -4.41 3.06
CA LEU A 68 37.36 -5.51 2.09
C LEU A 68 38.44 -5.25 1.02
N PRO A 69 39.47 -6.11 0.90
CA PRO A 69 40.55 -5.89 -0.06
C PRO A 69 40.05 -5.81 -1.50
N GLN A 70 40.57 -4.85 -2.26
CA GLN A 70 40.43 -4.83 -3.71
C GLN A 70 41.18 -6.06 -4.28
N TYR A 71 40.41 -7.03 -4.78
CA TYR A 71 40.83 -8.25 -5.49
C TYR A 71 41.55 -9.34 -4.66
N GLY A 72 41.30 -10.62 -5.01
CA GLY A 72 42.24 -11.69 -4.66
C GLY A 72 41.72 -13.14 -4.61
N HIS A 73 40.87 -13.51 -3.66
CA HIS A 73 40.66 -14.92 -3.34
C HIS A 73 39.19 -15.35 -3.22
N LYS A 74 38.86 -16.54 -3.76
CA LYS A 74 37.55 -17.23 -3.76
C LYS A 74 36.88 -17.39 -2.37
N GLN A 75 37.54 -17.02 -1.29
CA GLN A 75 37.00 -17.10 0.07
C GLN A 75 35.79 -16.16 0.28
N TRP A 76 35.74 -15.01 -0.40
CA TRP A 76 34.62 -14.08 -0.27
C TRP A 76 33.29 -14.69 -0.74
N GLN A 77 33.28 -15.67 -1.66
CA GLN A 77 32.06 -16.25 -2.23
C GLN A 77 31.20 -16.95 -1.16
N SER A 78 31.82 -17.71 -0.26
CA SER A 78 31.10 -18.37 0.84
C SER A 78 30.57 -17.36 1.87
N TYR A 79 31.34 -16.30 2.16
CA TYR A 79 30.90 -15.24 3.06
C TYR A 79 29.81 -14.36 2.41
N PHE A 80 29.89 -14.12 1.10
CA PHE A 80 28.88 -13.41 0.34
C PHE A 80 27.60 -14.24 0.23
N GLY A 81 27.68 -15.55 -0.04
CA GLY A 81 26.50 -16.42 -0.06
C GLY A 81 25.75 -16.39 1.28
N ARG A 82 26.47 -16.54 2.40
CA ARG A 82 25.87 -16.45 3.74
C ARG A 82 25.33 -15.05 4.04
N THR A 83 26.11 -14.01 3.74
CA THR A 83 25.69 -12.62 3.95
C THR A 83 24.48 -12.26 3.08
N PHE A 84 24.44 -12.71 1.83
CA PHE A 84 23.32 -12.51 0.91
C PHE A 84 22.09 -13.29 1.34
N ASP A 85 22.23 -14.51 1.85
CA ASP A 85 21.09 -15.29 2.36
C ASP A 85 20.53 -14.66 3.65
N VAL A 86 21.40 -14.20 4.56
CA VAL A 86 21.01 -13.44 5.76
C VAL A 86 20.36 -12.12 5.36
N TYR A 87 20.97 -11.39 4.44
CA TYR A 87 20.44 -10.14 3.93
C TYR A 87 19.13 -10.36 3.16
N THR A 88 18.96 -11.46 2.44
CA THR A 88 17.70 -11.74 1.72
C THR A 88 16.57 -12.03 2.69
N LYS A 89 16.86 -12.75 3.79
CA LYS A 89 15.90 -12.97 4.87
C LYS A 89 15.59 -11.67 5.61
N LEU A 90 16.62 -10.87 5.89
CA LEU A 90 16.48 -9.56 6.49
C LEU A 90 15.72 -8.61 5.58
N TRP A 91 15.98 -8.63 4.27
CA TRP A 91 15.28 -7.86 3.26
C TRP A 91 13.81 -8.27 3.20
N LYS A 92 13.46 -9.56 3.27
CA LYS A 92 12.04 -9.96 3.34
C LYS A 92 11.37 -9.40 4.60
N PHE A 93 12.06 -9.47 5.73
CA PHE A 93 11.57 -8.89 6.99
C PHE A 93 11.47 -7.36 6.91
N GLN A 94 12.50 -6.69 6.39
CA GLN A 94 12.57 -5.25 6.19
C GLN A 94 11.58 -4.81 5.13
N GLN A 95 11.31 -5.57 4.09
CA GLN A 95 10.30 -5.26 3.08
C GLN A 95 8.93 -5.26 3.75
N GLN A 96 8.60 -6.31 4.51
CA GLN A 96 7.37 -6.36 5.31
C GLN A 96 7.31 -5.20 6.32
N HIS A 97 8.42 -4.87 6.98
CA HIS A 97 8.49 -3.81 7.99
C HIS A 97 8.48 -2.40 7.39
N SER A 98 9.12 -2.17 6.23
CA SER A 98 9.19 -0.87 5.52
C SER A 98 7.88 -0.57 4.84
N LEU A 99 7.25 -1.59 4.24
CA LEU A 99 5.87 -1.49 3.79
C LEU A 99 4.96 -1.19 4.99
N ARG A 100 5.22 -1.81 6.15
CA ARG A 100 4.51 -1.52 7.41
C ARG A 100 4.76 -0.14 7.99
N THR A 101 5.95 0.44 7.92
CA THR A 101 6.24 1.75 8.52
C THR A 101 6.16 2.90 7.54
N SER A 102 6.08 2.61 6.22
CA SER A 102 6.20 3.60 5.15
C SER A 102 7.44 4.50 5.30
N GLU A 103 8.46 4.01 6.00
CA GLU A 103 9.72 4.71 6.18
C GLU A 103 10.63 4.39 5.00
N THR A 104 11.01 5.43 4.27
CA THR A 104 11.92 5.29 3.13
C THR A 104 13.35 4.99 3.55
N SER A 105 13.70 5.07 4.85
CA SER A 105 15.04 4.78 5.40
C SER A 105 15.50 3.37 5.05
N TYR A 106 14.71 2.35 5.38
CA TYR A 106 15.00 0.96 5.08
C TYR A 106 15.01 0.65 3.58
N LEU A 107 14.12 1.29 2.80
CA LEU A 107 14.14 1.17 1.34
C LEU A 107 15.43 1.78 0.75
N ASN A 108 15.88 2.91 1.29
CA ASN A 108 17.14 3.54 0.89
C ASN A 108 18.36 2.69 1.31
N GLU A 109 18.35 2.08 2.48
CA GLU A 109 19.39 1.11 2.88
C GLU A 109 19.44 -0.08 1.93
N ALA A 110 18.28 -0.62 1.55
CA ALA A 110 18.22 -1.70 0.58
C ALA A 110 18.68 -1.28 -0.80
N PHE A 111 18.32 -0.08 -1.22
CA PHE A 111 18.82 0.52 -2.44
C PHE A 111 20.36 0.61 -2.42
N SER A 112 20.95 1.12 -1.34
CA SER A 112 22.41 1.19 -1.16
C SER A 112 23.06 -0.20 -1.22
N PHE A 113 22.46 -1.21 -0.58
CA PHE A 113 22.96 -2.58 -0.61
C PHE A 113 22.95 -3.17 -2.03
N TYR A 114 21.82 -3.12 -2.73
CA TYR A 114 21.72 -3.67 -4.08
C TYR A 114 22.56 -2.89 -5.08
N SER A 115 22.63 -1.56 -4.93
CA SER A 115 23.52 -0.71 -5.73
C SER A 115 25.00 -1.08 -5.56
N ALA A 116 25.44 -1.35 -4.32
CA ALA A 116 26.80 -1.79 -4.04
C ALA A 116 27.11 -3.16 -4.65
N ILE A 117 26.13 -4.08 -4.70
CA ILE A 117 26.26 -5.37 -5.40
C ILE A 117 26.56 -5.15 -6.88
N ARG A 118 25.80 -4.26 -7.54
CA ARG A 118 25.98 -3.90 -8.96
C ARG A 118 27.34 -3.26 -9.22
N GLN A 119 27.68 -2.22 -8.46
CA GLN A 119 28.90 -1.42 -8.67
C GLN A 119 30.19 -2.22 -8.51
N ARG A 120 30.19 -3.22 -7.62
CA ARG A 120 31.34 -4.10 -7.38
C ARG A 120 31.32 -5.37 -8.21
N SER A 121 30.30 -5.56 -9.06
CA SER A 121 30.14 -6.71 -9.94
C SER A 121 30.30 -8.06 -9.23
N TYR A 122 29.69 -8.23 -8.05
CA TYR A 122 29.84 -9.48 -7.26
C TYR A 122 29.41 -10.74 -8.04
N TYR A 123 28.47 -10.61 -8.97
CA TYR A 123 28.02 -11.72 -9.82
C TYR A 123 28.89 -11.95 -11.07
N TYR A 124 30.00 -11.23 -11.25
CA TYR A 124 30.87 -11.38 -12.43
C TYR A 124 31.39 -12.81 -12.61
N GLN A 125 31.76 -13.48 -11.51
CA GLN A 125 32.25 -14.86 -11.55
C GLN A 125 31.15 -15.89 -11.78
N VAL A 126 29.89 -15.58 -11.41
CA VAL A 126 28.76 -16.48 -11.60
C VAL A 126 28.52 -16.77 -13.09
N ASN A 127 28.75 -15.78 -13.96
CA ASN A 127 28.63 -15.97 -15.41
C ASN A 127 29.72 -16.91 -16.01
N LYS A 128 30.75 -17.25 -15.24
CA LYS A 128 31.85 -18.15 -15.63
C LYS A 128 31.75 -19.53 -15.00
N GLU A 129 30.85 -19.71 -14.02
CA GLU A 129 30.63 -20.96 -13.33
C GLU A 129 29.42 -21.67 -13.96
N ASP A 130 29.57 -22.96 -14.28
CA ASP A 130 28.50 -23.79 -14.87
C ASP A 130 27.54 -24.30 -13.79
N ARG A 131 26.94 -23.37 -13.04
CA ARG A 131 26.08 -23.66 -11.88
C ARG A 131 24.77 -22.86 -11.96
N PRO A 132 23.66 -23.47 -12.42
CA PRO A 132 22.40 -22.75 -12.65
C PRO A 132 21.84 -22.12 -11.37
N GLU A 133 22.04 -22.75 -10.20
CA GLU A 133 21.59 -22.23 -8.91
C GLU A 133 22.16 -20.84 -8.57
N LEU A 134 23.40 -20.55 -8.99
CA LEU A 134 24.04 -19.24 -8.74
C LEU A 134 23.48 -18.17 -9.66
N VAL A 135 23.16 -18.53 -10.91
CA VAL A 135 22.51 -17.62 -11.87
C VAL A 135 21.10 -17.29 -11.39
N VAL A 136 20.33 -18.27 -10.92
CA VAL A 136 19.01 -18.04 -10.30
C VAL A 136 19.10 -17.07 -9.11
N LYS A 137 20.15 -17.14 -8.27
CA LYS A 137 20.37 -16.15 -7.21
C LYS A 137 20.59 -14.73 -7.76
N LYS A 138 21.32 -14.60 -8.86
CA LYS A 138 21.53 -13.34 -9.58
C LYS A 138 20.22 -12.78 -10.16
N LEU A 139 19.41 -13.61 -10.81
CA LEU A 139 18.10 -13.20 -11.34
C LEU A 139 17.17 -12.70 -10.23
N ARG A 140 17.12 -13.42 -9.10
CA ARG A 140 16.34 -12.97 -7.92
C ARG A 140 16.89 -11.68 -7.30
N TYR A 141 18.20 -11.44 -7.39
CA TYR A 141 18.79 -10.16 -6.98
C TYR A 141 18.25 -9.01 -7.85
N TYR A 142 18.28 -9.16 -9.18
CA TYR A 142 17.75 -8.15 -10.11
C TYR A 142 16.28 -7.86 -9.86
N ALA A 143 15.44 -8.91 -9.76
CA ALA A 143 14.02 -8.76 -9.48
C ALA A 143 13.76 -7.95 -8.20
N ARG A 144 14.50 -8.24 -7.10
CA ARG A 144 14.36 -7.48 -5.85
C ARG A 144 14.86 -6.05 -5.96
N TYR A 145 15.96 -5.83 -6.67
CA TYR A 145 16.49 -4.50 -6.86
C TYR A 145 15.51 -3.62 -7.67
N ILE A 146 14.88 -4.18 -8.70
CA ILE A 146 13.81 -3.52 -9.46
C ILE A 146 12.66 -3.11 -8.54
N VAL A 147 12.17 -4.01 -7.67
CA VAL A 147 11.11 -3.68 -6.69
C VAL A 147 11.52 -2.49 -5.81
N VAL A 148 12.74 -2.47 -5.28
CA VAL A 148 13.23 -1.36 -4.46
C VAL A 148 13.24 -0.05 -5.24
N CYS A 149 13.72 -0.09 -6.49
CA CYS A 149 13.76 1.09 -7.35
C CYS A 149 12.36 1.59 -7.72
N LEU A 150 11.39 0.70 -7.97
CA LEU A 150 9.98 1.06 -8.18
C LEU A 150 9.40 1.77 -6.95
N LEU A 151 9.59 1.20 -5.76
CA LEU A 151 9.12 1.77 -4.49
C LEU A 151 9.79 3.11 -4.14
N LEU A 152 11.00 3.38 -4.65
CA LEU A 152 11.69 4.66 -4.49
C LEU A 152 11.46 5.64 -5.66
N ASN A 153 10.56 5.30 -6.59
CA ASN A 153 10.28 6.08 -7.81
C ASN A 153 11.52 6.37 -8.68
N LYS A 154 12.51 5.46 -8.70
CA LYS A 154 13.75 5.56 -9.51
C LYS A 154 13.58 4.91 -10.89
N MET A 155 12.59 5.37 -11.66
CA MET A 155 12.16 4.69 -12.89
C MET A 155 13.23 4.60 -13.98
N ASP A 156 14.14 5.56 -14.10
CA ASP A 156 15.23 5.49 -15.09
C ASP A 156 16.15 4.30 -14.82
N LEU A 157 16.46 4.06 -13.54
CA LEU A 157 17.24 2.90 -13.15
C LEU A 157 16.44 1.59 -13.29
N VAL A 158 15.14 1.62 -13.05
CA VAL A 158 14.26 0.46 -13.32
C VAL A 158 14.39 0.03 -14.79
N LYS A 159 14.27 0.96 -15.74
CA LYS A 159 14.40 0.66 -17.18
C LYS A 159 15.74 0.01 -17.51
N VAL A 160 16.84 0.50 -16.92
CA VAL A 160 18.17 -0.11 -17.08
C VAL A 160 18.22 -1.51 -16.50
N LEU A 161 17.73 -1.71 -15.27
CA LEU A 161 17.76 -3.01 -14.59
C LEU A 161 16.88 -4.06 -15.27
N VAL A 162 15.75 -3.66 -15.85
CA VAL A 162 14.87 -4.56 -16.63
C VAL A 162 15.57 -5.06 -17.88
N LYS A 163 16.28 -4.17 -18.58
CA LYS A 163 17.09 -4.56 -19.74
C LYS A 163 18.20 -5.54 -19.33
N GLU A 164 18.95 -5.23 -18.27
CA GLU A 164 19.97 -6.13 -17.74
C GLU A 164 19.40 -7.49 -17.32
N LEU A 165 18.24 -7.52 -16.65
CA LEU A 165 17.56 -8.76 -16.26
C LEU A 165 17.15 -9.59 -17.49
N SER A 166 16.68 -8.94 -18.56
CA SER A 166 16.32 -9.61 -19.81
C SER A 166 17.53 -10.30 -20.45
N GLU A 167 18.66 -9.60 -20.54
CA GLU A 167 19.92 -10.15 -21.08
C GLU A 167 20.39 -11.36 -20.24
N GLU A 168 20.29 -11.27 -18.92
CA GLU A 168 20.68 -12.36 -18.01
C GLU A 168 19.75 -13.59 -18.08
N ILE A 169 18.44 -13.39 -18.31
CA ILE A 169 17.49 -14.50 -18.50
C ILE A 169 17.71 -15.18 -19.85
N GLU A 170 18.00 -14.43 -20.91
CA GLU A 170 18.33 -14.98 -22.22
C GLU A 170 19.59 -15.85 -22.13
N ASP A 171 20.66 -15.32 -21.53
CA ASP A 171 21.90 -16.05 -21.28
C ASP A 171 21.67 -17.32 -20.45
N TYR A 172 20.88 -17.22 -19.36
CA TYR A 172 20.54 -18.37 -18.51
C TYR A 172 19.82 -19.47 -19.28
N THR A 173 18.81 -19.07 -20.06
CA THR A 173 17.98 -19.99 -20.85
C THR A 173 18.81 -20.71 -21.92
N GLN A 174 19.62 -19.97 -22.67
CA GLN A 174 20.45 -20.53 -23.73
C GLN A 174 21.50 -21.53 -23.20
N ARG A 175 22.04 -21.26 -21.99
CA ARG A 175 23.10 -22.10 -21.39
C ARG A 175 22.56 -23.39 -20.77
N PHE A 176 21.41 -23.33 -20.08
CA PHE A 176 20.96 -24.42 -19.22
C PHE A 176 19.68 -25.13 -19.69
N ASN A 177 18.96 -24.61 -20.70
CA ASN A 177 17.73 -25.19 -21.24
C ASN A 177 16.76 -25.69 -20.15
N THR A 178 16.36 -24.77 -19.26
CA THR A 178 15.68 -25.11 -18.01
C THR A 178 14.16 -25.01 -18.11
N GLU A 179 13.45 -25.87 -17.36
CA GLU A 179 11.99 -25.89 -17.28
C GLU A 179 11.40 -24.59 -16.68
N ASP A 180 12.20 -23.84 -15.89
CA ASP A 180 11.80 -22.57 -15.27
C ASP A 180 11.87 -21.36 -16.22
N GLN A 181 12.26 -21.55 -17.50
CA GLN A 181 12.29 -20.47 -18.50
C GLN A 181 10.94 -19.75 -18.61
N LEU A 182 9.82 -20.50 -18.61
CA LEU A 182 8.50 -19.90 -18.70
C LEU A 182 8.22 -18.98 -17.51
N GLU A 183 8.61 -19.38 -16.30
CA GLU A 183 8.43 -18.56 -15.10
C GLU A 183 9.23 -17.25 -15.18
N TRP A 184 10.48 -17.31 -15.64
CA TRP A 184 11.33 -16.12 -15.80
C TRP A 184 10.84 -15.18 -16.90
N ASN A 185 10.35 -15.73 -18.01
CA ASN A 185 9.72 -14.95 -19.07
C ASN A 185 8.43 -14.26 -18.58
N LEU A 186 7.63 -14.96 -17.77
CA LEU A 186 6.46 -14.36 -17.12
C LEU A 186 6.87 -13.22 -16.20
N VAL A 187 7.95 -13.36 -15.42
CA VAL A 187 8.49 -12.28 -14.58
C VAL A 187 8.88 -11.05 -15.42
N LEU A 188 9.55 -11.24 -16.56
CA LEU A 188 9.90 -10.12 -17.45
C LEU A 188 8.67 -9.43 -18.03
N GLN A 189 7.68 -10.21 -18.48
CA GLN A 189 6.42 -9.68 -19.00
C GLN A 189 5.67 -8.91 -17.92
N GLU A 190 5.61 -9.42 -16.69
CA GLU A 190 5.03 -8.75 -15.54
C GLU A 190 5.70 -7.40 -15.27
N VAL A 191 7.03 -7.34 -15.22
CA VAL A 191 7.76 -6.09 -14.97
C VAL A 191 7.57 -5.09 -16.11
N ALA A 192 7.67 -5.53 -17.37
CA ALA A 192 7.48 -4.66 -18.52
C ALA A 192 6.06 -4.06 -18.52
N ALA A 193 5.04 -4.90 -18.34
CA ALA A 193 3.65 -4.45 -18.24
C ALA A 193 3.44 -3.49 -17.05
N PHE A 194 4.12 -3.72 -15.93
CA PHE A 194 4.03 -2.86 -14.74
C PHE A 194 4.67 -1.48 -14.97
N VAL A 195 5.84 -1.43 -15.62
CA VAL A 195 6.53 -0.17 -15.94
C VAL A 195 5.75 0.65 -16.98
N GLU A 196 5.03 -0.02 -17.88
CA GLU A 196 4.19 0.60 -18.92
C GLU A 196 2.71 0.72 -18.51
N ALA A 197 2.40 0.53 -17.23
CA ALA A 197 1.02 0.50 -16.76
C ALA A 197 0.37 1.89 -16.71
N ASP A 198 1.15 2.96 -16.69
CA ASP A 198 0.60 4.30 -16.74
C ASP A 198 0.05 4.61 -18.15
N PRO A 199 -1.23 5.02 -18.26
CA PRO A 199 -1.89 5.17 -19.55
C PRO A 199 -1.42 6.41 -20.32
N VAL A 200 -0.85 7.40 -19.63
CA VAL A 200 -0.41 8.67 -20.21
C VAL A 200 1.00 8.99 -19.74
N VAL A 201 1.89 9.33 -20.67
CA VAL A 201 3.27 9.73 -20.34
C VAL A 201 3.45 11.24 -20.43
N VAL A 202 4.24 11.81 -19.51
CA VAL A 202 4.60 13.23 -19.57
C VAL A 202 5.90 13.38 -20.34
N LEU A 203 5.95 14.27 -21.33
CA LEU A 203 7.11 14.47 -22.19
C LEU A 203 7.76 15.83 -21.95
N ASN A 204 9.09 15.89 -21.90
CA ASN A 204 9.83 17.15 -21.99
C ASN A 204 9.87 17.67 -23.44
N ASP A 205 10.40 18.89 -23.64
CA ASP A 205 10.60 19.51 -24.95
C ASP A 205 11.46 18.66 -25.90
N ASN A 206 12.37 17.85 -25.35
CA ASN A 206 13.21 16.91 -26.10
C ASN A 206 12.54 15.53 -26.30
N THR A 207 11.23 15.40 -26.03
CA THR A 207 10.43 14.16 -26.10
C THR A 207 10.87 13.04 -25.14
N SER A 208 11.73 13.35 -24.15
CA SER A 208 12.05 12.39 -23.08
C SER A 208 10.90 12.28 -22.07
N VAL A 209 10.66 11.06 -21.59
CA VAL A 209 9.64 10.79 -20.57
C VAL A 209 10.08 11.36 -19.22
N VAL A 210 9.19 12.13 -18.60
CA VAL A 210 9.36 12.71 -17.26
C VAL A 210 8.64 11.84 -16.25
N VAL A 211 9.37 11.44 -15.21
CA VAL A 211 8.79 10.72 -14.07
C VAL A 211 8.10 11.74 -13.16
N THR A 212 6.79 11.59 -12.97
CA THR A 212 6.02 12.41 -12.03
C THR A 212 5.85 11.66 -10.70
N SER A 213 5.79 12.41 -9.59
CA SER A 213 5.43 11.88 -8.28
C SER A 213 4.03 12.37 -7.93
N ASN A 214 3.19 11.47 -7.44
CA ASN A 214 1.87 11.80 -6.89
C ASN A 214 1.81 11.61 -5.37
N ARG A 215 2.98 11.50 -4.72
CA ARG A 215 3.13 11.51 -3.27
C ARG A 215 2.71 12.87 -2.72
N LEU A 216 2.37 12.88 -1.44
CA LEU A 216 1.97 14.07 -0.72
C LEU A 216 3.16 15.03 -0.58
N GLN A 217 3.08 16.17 -1.27
CA GLN A 217 4.04 17.27 -1.15
C GLN A 217 3.47 18.38 -0.28
N GLU A 218 4.34 19.09 0.42
CA GLU A 218 3.97 20.25 1.21
C GLU A 218 3.39 21.35 0.29
N GLY A 219 2.18 21.82 0.62
CA GLY A 219 1.46 22.82 -0.19
C GLY A 219 0.58 22.29 -1.32
N ASN A 220 0.63 20.99 -1.66
CA ASN A 220 -0.28 20.40 -2.66
C ASN A 220 -1.67 20.06 -2.11
N VAL A 221 -1.81 19.95 -0.78
CA VAL A 221 -3.12 19.79 -0.13
C VAL A 221 -3.68 21.16 0.18
N PRO A 222 -4.94 21.47 -0.18
CA PRO A 222 -5.60 22.69 0.23
C PRO A 222 -5.52 22.88 1.75
N PRO A 223 -5.05 24.02 2.28
CA PRO A 223 -4.98 24.25 3.72
C PRO A 223 -6.38 24.34 4.32
N LEU A 224 -6.49 24.11 5.65
CA LEU A 224 -7.74 24.42 6.36
C LEU A 224 -7.87 25.94 6.49
N GLU A 225 -9.06 26.49 6.24
CA GLU A 225 -9.32 27.92 6.47
C GLU A 225 -9.35 28.23 7.97
N GLN A 226 -8.95 29.44 8.33
CA GLN A 226 -8.91 29.87 9.72
C GLN A 226 -10.32 29.92 10.32
N GLY A 227 -10.51 29.29 11.48
CA GLY A 227 -11.82 29.18 12.14
C GLY A 227 -12.65 27.97 11.71
N MET A 228 -12.16 27.13 10.78
CA MET A 228 -12.81 25.86 10.46
C MET A 228 -12.71 24.87 11.61
N VAL A 229 -13.85 24.24 11.95
CA VAL A 229 -13.92 23.16 12.92
C VAL A 229 -14.02 21.85 12.17
N VAL A 230 -12.89 21.18 11.99
CA VAL A 230 -12.80 19.81 11.45
C VAL A 230 -12.31 18.86 12.54
N GLY A 231 -12.47 17.55 12.32
CA GLY A 231 -11.99 16.56 13.27
C GLY A 231 -10.47 16.58 13.42
N GLN A 232 -9.99 16.16 14.59
CA GLN A 232 -8.56 16.01 14.91
C GLN A 232 -8.08 14.57 14.69
N LEU A 233 -8.73 13.86 13.77
CA LEU A 233 -8.36 12.48 13.46
C LEU A 233 -7.08 12.45 12.64
N VAL A 234 -6.25 11.44 12.88
CA VAL A 234 -4.99 11.22 12.15
C VAL A 234 -5.00 9.84 11.53
N LEU A 235 -4.68 9.74 10.24
CA LEU A 235 -4.50 8.45 9.59
C LEU A 235 -3.25 7.76 10.14
N ALA A 236 -3.45 6.67 10.89
CA ALA A 236 -2.36 5.92 11.52
C ALA A 236 -2.05 4.63 10.79
N ASP A 237 -3.08 3.87 10.41
CA ASP A 237 -2.93 2.55 9.77
C ASP A 237 -3.73 2.50 8.47
N ALA A 238 -3.19 1.86 7.45
CA ALA A 238 -3.87 1.58 6.18
C ALA A 238 -3.65 0.12 5.75
N LEU A 239 -4.73 -0.63 5.55
CA LEU A 239 -4.68 -1.93 4.88
C LEU A 239 -4.97 -1.70 3.40
N ILE A 240 -4.06 -2.14 2.53
CA ILE A 240 -4.17 -2.04 1.07
C ILE A 240 -4.28 -3.46 0.53
N ILE A 241 -5.48 -3.83 0.10
CA ILE A 241 -5.83 -5.17 -0.37
C ILE A 241 -5.96 -5.16 -1.89
N GLY A 242 -5.23 -6.08 -2.55
CA GLY A 242 -5.37 -6.34 -3.98
C GLY A 242 -5.77 -7.79 -4.24
N ASN A 243 -7.00 -8.00 -4.70
CA ASN A 243 -7.57 -9.30 -5.05
C ASN A 243 -8.38 -9.25 -6.36
N CYS A 244 -8.09 -8.29 -7.24
CA CYS A 244 -8.61 -8.27 -8.60
C CYS A 244 -7.94 -9.34 -9.47
N ASN A 245 -8.73 -10.01 -10.30
CA ASN A 245 -8.21 -10.94 -11.31
C ASN A 245 -7.68 -10.16 -12.52
N ASN A 246 -6.66 -10.72 -13.19
CA ASN A 246 -6.12 -10.22 -14.46
C ASN A 246 -5.61 -8.77 -14.45
N GLN A 247 -5.21 -8.27 -13.28
CA GLN A 247 -4.56 -6.98 -13.12
C GLN A 247 -3.04 -7.11 -13.26
N VAL A 248 -2.41 -6.15 -13.94
CA VAL A 248 -0.94 -6.03 -14.00
C VAL A 248 -0.37 -5.99 -12.59
N LYS A 249 0.65 -6.83 -12.36
CA LYS A 249 1.36 -6.96 -11.09
C LYS A 249 2.83 -7.21 -11.31
N PHE A 250 3.61 -6.96 -10.26
CA PHE A 250 4.98 -7.44 -10.15
C PHE A 250 5.31 -7.76 -8.69
N SER A 251 5.88 -8.94 -8.42
CA SER A 251 6.28 -9.37 -7.07
C SER A 251 5.18 -9.22 -6.01
N GLU A 252 3.97 -9.69 -6.31
CA GLU A 252 2.78 -9.62 -5.42
C GLU A 252 2.28 -8.18 -5.15
N LEU A 253 2.70 -7.20 -5.95
CA LEU A 253 2.19 -5.85 -5.90
C LEU A 253 1.41 -5.56 -7.18
N THR A 254 0.10 -5.33 -7.06
CA THR A 254 -0.68 -4.89 -8.23
C THR A 254 -0.48 -3.40 -8.48
N ILE A 255 -0.75 -2.94 -9.71
CA ILE A 255 -0.61 -1.52 -10.05
C ILE A 255 -1.48 -0.62 -9.16
N ASP A 256 -2.68 -1.06 -8.79
CA ASP A 256 -3.56 -0.27 -7.93
C ASP A 256 -3.07 -0.24 -6.48
N MET A 257 -2.55 -1.36 -5.97
CA MET A 257 -1.87 -1.37 -4.66
C MET A 257 -0.69 -0.40 -4.66
N PHE A 258 0.10 -0.37 -5.73
CA PHE A 258 1.23 0.56 -5.86
C PHE A 258 0.78 2.02 -5.92
N ARG A 259 -0.25 2.33 -6.70
CA ARG A 259 -0.84 3.68 -6.78
C ARG A 259 -1.35 4.16 -5.42
N MET A 260 -2.11 3.31 -4.72
CA MET A 260 -2.61 3.65 -3.38
C MET A 260 -1.48 3.76 -2.34
N LEU A 261 -0.47 2.88 -2.42
CA LEU A 261 0.73 2.95 -1.58
C LEU A 261 1.40 4.33 -1.72
N GLN A 262 1.65 4.77 -2.95
CA GLN A 262 2.27 6.06 -3.26
C GLN A 262 1.40 7.26 -2.86
N ALA A 263 0.07 7.18 -3.05
CA ALA A 263 -0.86 8.22 -2.64
C ALA A 263 -0.87 8.46 -1.12
N LEU A 264 -0.52 7.42 -0.35
CA LEU A 264 -0.40 7.44 1.11
C LEU A 264 1.04 7.64 1.60
N GLU A 265 1.95 8.20 0.78
CA GLU A 265 3.30 8.60 1.19
C GLU A 265 3.54 10.07 0.99
N ARG A 266 4.29 10.67 1.92
CA ARG A 266 4.93 11.97 1.72
C ARG A 266 6.12 11.83 0.79
N GLU A 267 6.39 12.91 0.05
CA GLU A 267 7.63 13.04 -0.70
C GLU A 267 8.82 12.97 0.28
N PRO A 268 9.84 12.13 0.03
CA PRO A 268 10.98 12.03 0.93
C PRO A 268 11.73 13.36 0.97
N VAL A 269 11.86 13.96 2.15
CA VAL A 269 12.64 15.19 2.35
C VAL A 269 14.12 14.85 2.20
N ASN A 270 14.76 15.38 1.16
CA ASN A 270 16.21 15.32 1.03
C ASN A 270 16.84 16.18 2.14
N LEU A 271 17.25 15.54 3.24
CA LEU A 271 17.93 16.20 4.37
C LEU A 271 19.25 16.89 3.96
N ALA A 272 19.78 16.59 2.77
CA ALA A 272 21.03 17.16 2.24
C ALA A 272 20.90 18.62 1.72
N THR A 273 19.69 19.13 1.44
CA THR A 273 19.49 20.46 0.83
C THR A 273 18.98 21.54 1.77
N GLN A 274 18.83 21.26 3.06
CA GLN A 274 18.55 22.32 4.04
C GLN A 274 19.85 23.05 4.39
N THR A 275 20.24 24.02 3.57
CA THR A 275 21.09 25.10 4.06
C THR A 275 20.29 25.87 5.11
N PRO A 276 20.82 26.07 6.33
CA PRO A 276 20.11 26.85 7.34
C PRO A 276 20.01 28.29 6.81
N LYS A 277 18.82 28.72 6.42
CA LYS A 277 18.56 30.14 6.20
C LYS A 277 18.71 30.82 7.56
N GLN A 278 19.83 31.52 7.70
CA GLN A 278 20.16 32.33 8.86
C GLN A 278 19.23 33.56 8.86
N GLY A 279 18.40 33.70 9.89
CA GLY A 279 17.76 34.95 10.27
C GLY A 279 16.24 34.96 10.31
N THR A 280 15.65 34.53 11.43
CA THR A 280 14.89 35.35 12.39
C THR A 280 14.43 34.44 13.54
N LEU A 281 14.60 34.90 14.77
CA LEU A 281 14.24 34.19 16.01
C LEU A 281 12.73 34.33 16.26
N GLU A 282 11.96 33.32 15.87
CA GLU A 282 10.66 33.02 16.48
C GLU A 282 10.80 31.68 17.23
N PRO A 283 10.07 31.45 18.34
CA PRO A 283 10.20 30.22 19.11
C PRO A 283 9.81 29.03 18.23
N ASN A 284 10.81 28.29 17.82
CA ASN A 284 10.73 27.16 16.91
C ASN A 284 9.98 26.00 17.63
N GLU A 285 8.64 25.99 17.56
CA GLU A 285 7.90 24.73 17.62
C GLU A 285 8.50 23.87 16.52
N LYS A 286 9.35 22.90 16.89
CA LYS A 286 9.83 21.89 15.95
C LYS A 286 8.58 21.38 15.22
N PRO A 287 8.45 21.55 13.89
CA PRO A 287 7.29 21.01 13.21
C PRO A 287 7.26 19.54 13.53
N ALA A 288 6.19 19.10 14.21
CA ALA A 288 6.01 17.71 14.59
C ALA A 288 6.29 16.89 13.34
N LYS A 289 7.29 16.02 13.39
CA LYS A 289 7.74 15.22 12.25
C LYS A 289 6.50 14.42 11.82
N ARG A 290 5.81 14.87 10.76
CA ARG A 290 4.55 14.24 10.34
C ARG A 290 4.91 12.93 9.65
N GLU A 291 4.78 11.84 10.38
CA GLU A 291 5.10 10.49 9.90
C GLU A 291 4.07 10.02 8.86
N ASN A 292 4.49 9.11 7.98
CA ASN A 292 3.57 8.42 7.07
C ASN A 292 2.73 7.41 7.86
N PRO A 293 1.50 7.09 7.43
CA PRO A 293 0.74 6.02 8.07
C PRO A 293 1.43 4.66 7.88
N HIS A 294 1.23 3.77 8.85
CA HIS A 294 1.59 2.37 8.75
C HIS A 294 0.77 1.67 7.68
N LYS A 295 1.37 0.76 6.88
CA LYS A 295 0.64 0.10 5.78
C LYS A 295 0.80 -1.41 5.72
N TYR A 296 -0.31 -2.10 5.55
CA TYR A 296 -0.31 -3.55 5.33
C TYR A 296 -0.71 -3.84 3.89
N LEU A 297 0.23 -4.36 3.11
CA LEU A 297 -0.03 -4.80 1.74
C LEU A 297 -0.45 -6.26 1.75
N LEU A 298 -1.68 -6.52 1.34
CA LEU A 298 -2.25 -7.88 1.29
C LEU A 298 -2.63 -8.22 -0.15
N TYR A 299 -1.79 -9.02 -0.80
CA TYR A 299 -2.06 -9.54 -2.13
C TYR A 299 -2.80 -10.87 -2.05
N LYS A 300 -3.97 -10.93 -2.70
CA LYS A 300 -4.90 -12.07 -2.69
C LYS A 300 -5.03 -12.73 -1.31
N PRO A 301 -5.37 -11.98 -0.24
CA PRO A 301 -5.49 -12.55 1.08
C PRO A 301 -6.71 -13.46 1.17
N THR A 302 -6.57 -14.53 1.94
CA THR A 302 -7.75 -15.27 2.44
C THR A 302 -8.55 -14.41 3.40
N PHE A 303 -9.83 -14.73 3.59
CA PHE A 303 -10.69 -14.08 4.60
C PHE A 303 -10.01 -14.05 5.99
N SER A 304 -9.45 -15.18 6.44
CA SER A 304 -8.79 -15.27 7.75
C SER A 304 -7.54 -14.39 7.86
N GLN A 305 -6.73 -14.30 6.80
CA GLN A 305 -5.58 -13.39 6.77
C GLN A 305 -6.04 -11.94 6.88
N LEU A 306 -6.99 -11.53 6.04
CA LEU A 306 -7.54 -10.18 6.05
C LEU A 306 -8.08 -9.81 7.44
N PHE A 307 -8.91 -10.68 8.03
CA PHE A 307 -9.50 -10.45 9.35
C PHE A 307 -8.45 -10.39 10.48
N THR A 308 -7.36 -11.14 10.36
CA THR A 308 -6.23 -11.11 11.30
C THR A 308 -5.55 -9.74 11.28
N PHE A 309 -5.26 -9.20 10.09
CA PHE A 309 -4.66 -7.88 9.97
C PHE A 309 -5.60 -6.75 10.41
N LEU A 310 -6.91 -6.83 10.07
CA LEU A 310 -7.90 -5.88 10.58
C LEU A 310 -7.94 -5.88 12.11
N SER A 311 -7.96 -7.05 12.73
CA SER A 311 -7.98 -7.21 14.19
C SER A 311 -6.70 -6.69 14.84
N ALA A 312 -5.54 -6.93 14.23
CA ALA A 312 -4.26 -6.44 14.72
C ALA A 312 -4.20 -4.91 14.67
N SER A 313 -4.51 -4.30 13.52
CA SER A 313 -4.57 -2.84 13.38
C SER A 313 -5.58 -2.22 14.31
N PHE A 314 -6.79 -2.76 14.41
CA PHE A 314 -7.81 -2.23 15.31
C PHE A 314 -7.36 -2.24 16.79
N LYS A 315 -6.64 -3.28 17.21
CA LYS A 315 -6.10 -3.41 18.57
C LYS A 315 -5.00 -2.38 18.84
N GLU A 316 -4.11 -2.16 17.87
CA GLU A 316 -2.95 -1.26 17.99
C GLU A 316 -3.29 0.21 17.70
N LEU A 317 -4.46 0.49 17.09
CA LEU A 317 -4.87 1.83 16.68
C LEU A 317 -5.00 2.78 17.90
N PRO A 318 -4.26 3.91 17.93
CA PRO A 318 -4.36 4.89 19.02
C PRO A 318 -5.75 5.54 19.15
N ALA A 319 -5.93 6.31 20.23
CA ALA A 319 -7.10 7.19 20.35
C ALA A 319 -7.01 8.32 19.31
N ASN A 320 -8.13 8.70 18.72
CA ASN A 320 -8.22 9.71 17.64
C ASN A 320 -7.45 9.34 16.36
N SER A 321 -7.17 8.06 16.15
CA SER A 321 -6.55 7.57 14.92
C SER A 321 -7.56 6.87 14.02
N VAL A 322 -7.28 6.90 12.72
CA VAL A 322 -8.10 6.29 11.68
C VAL A 322 -7.44 5.03 11.16
N LEU A 323 -8.26 3.99 10.98
CA LEU A 323 -7.91 2.83 10.17
C LEU A 323 -8.47 3.04 8.76
N LEU A 324 -7.60 3.06 7.75
CA LEU A 324 -8.01 3.04 6.35
C LEU A 324 -8.01 1.60 5.83
N VAL A 325 -9.04 1.21 5.09
CA VAL A 325 -9.14 -0.09 4.42
C VAL A 325 -9.44 0.14 2.95
N TYR A 326 -8.45 -0.10 2.10
CA TYR A 326 -8.58 -0.05 0.65
C TYR A 326 -8.75 -1.45 0.09
N LEU A 327 -9.88 -1.70 -0.59
CA LEU A 327 -10.27 -2.97 -1.16
C LEU A 327 -10.32 -2.87 -2.68
N SER A 328 -9.29 -3.34 -3.38
CA SER A 328 -9.35 -3.60 -4.82
C SER A 328 -9.62 -5.07 -5.05
N ALA A 329 -10.87 -5.46 -5.31
CA ALA A 329 -11.25 -6.87 -5.39
C ALA A 329 -12.47 -7.13 -6.28
N THR A 330 -12.53 -8.32 -6.88
CA THR A 330 -13.71 -8.77 -7.63
C THR A 330 -14.93 -8.85 -6.72
N GLY A 331 -16.09 -8.33 -7.18
CA GLY A 331 -17.32 -8.33 -6.40
C GLY A 331 -17.96 -9.71 -6.34
N VAL A 332 -18.60 -10.01 -5.21
CA VAL A 332 -19.46 -11.17 -4.99
C VAL A 332 -20.89 -10.67 -4.87
N PHE A 333 -21.75 -11.06 -5.80
CA PHE A 333 -23.16 -10.64 -5.84
C PHE A 333 -24.04 -11.62 -5.07
N PRO A 334 -25.18 -11.15 -4.52
CA PRO A 334 -26.07 -12.01 -3.77
C PRO A 334 -26.67 -13.13 -4.62
N SER A 335 -26.82 -14.31 -4.01
CA SER A 335 -27.40 -15.50 -4.64
C SER A 335 -28.84 -15.66 -4.17
N GLY A 336 -29.79 -14.99 -4.82
CA GLY A 336 -31.23 -15.11 -4.57
C GLY A 336 -31.87 -13.87 -3.93
N HIS A 337 -33.21 -13.86 -3.90
CA HIS A 337 -34.00 -12.81 -3.24
C HIS A 337 -34.16 -13.14 -1.75
N SER A 338 -33.69 -12.24 -0.88
CA SER A 338 -33.96 -12.28 0.55
C SER A 338 -35.03 -11.25 0.89
N ASP A 339 -36.07 -11.66 1.63
CA ASP A 339 -37.09 -10.74 2.17
C ASP A 339 -36.54 -9.80 3.26
N TYR A 340 -35.31 -10.05 3.72
CA TYR A 340 -34.59 -9.26 4.71
C TYR A 340 -33.30 -8.69 4.10
N GLU A 341 -33.22 -7.37 3.98
CA GLU A 341 -32.05 -6.64 3.47
C GLU A 341 -31.05 -6.37 4.60
N GLY A 342 -30.40 -7.42 5.08
CA GLY A 342 -29.31 -7.30 6.04
C GLY A 342 -27.99 -6.93 5.36
N PRO A 343 -26.98 -6.48 6.14
CA PRO A 343 -25.65 -6.11 5.63
C PRO A 343 -24.81 -7.28 5.10
N TYR A 344 -25.36 -8.50 5.14
CA TYR A 344 -24.79 -9.70 4.53
C TYR A 344 -25.57 -10.15 3.29
N ASP A 345 -26.65 -9.47 2.93
CA ASP A 345 -27.56 -9.85 1.84
C ASP A 345 -27.24 -9.10 0.54
N PHE A 346 -26.37 -8.10 0.59
CA PHE A 346 -25.89 -7.36 -0.59
C PHE A 346 -24.65 -8.02 -1.25
N GLY A 347 -24.19 -9.15 -0.72
CA GLY A 347 -22.89 -9.74 -1.09
C GLY A 347 -21.73 -8.91 -0.53
N GLY A 348 -20.64 -8.81 -1.28
CA GLY A 348 -19.45 -8.09 -0.84
C GLY A 348 -18.29 -8.22 -1.82
N VAL A 349 -17.06 -8.30 -1.30
CA VAL A 349 -15.85 -8.48 -2.11
C VAL A 349 -15.20 -9.85 -1.90
N LEU A 350 -14.69 -10.43 -2.99
CA LEU A 350 -14.06 -11.75 -2.97
C LEU A 350 -12.76 -11.71 -2.16
N THR A 351 -12.51 -12.78 -1.40
CA THR A 351 -11.23 -13.12 -0.77
C THR A 351 -10.68 -14.41 -1.37
N ASN A 352 -9.39 -14.65 -1.22
CA ASN A 352 -8.76 -15.83 -1.81
C ASN A 352 -9.16 -17.13 -1.08
N THR A 353 -9.22 -18.24 -1.82
CA THR A 353 -9.66 -19.55 -1.30
C THR A 353 -8.49 -20.50 -1.03
N ASN A 354 -7.24 -20.12 -1.36
CA ASN A 354 -6.02 -20.96 -1.29
C ASN A 354 -6.13 -22.31 -2.03
N ARG A 355 -7.22 -22.59 -2.75
CA ARG A 355 -7.36 -23.77 -3.59
C ARG A 355 -6.96 -23.38 -5.00
N ASP A 356 -5.86 -23.96 -5.46
CA ASP A 356 -5.38 -23.85 -6.83
C ASP A 356 -6.52 -24.05 -7.83
N VAL A 357 -6.40 -23.30 -8.93
CA VAL A 357 -7.27 -23.26 -10.12
C VAL A 357 -7.20 -24.59 -10.88
N VAL A 358 -7.32 -25.74 -10.20
CA VAL A 358 -7.22 -27.06 -10.83
C VAL A 358 -8.55 -27.48 -11.44
N ASN A 359 -9.70 -26.88 -11.09
CA ASN A 359 -10.96 -27.13 -11.80
C ASN A 359 -11.90 -25.92 -11.72
N GLY A 360 -11.78 -25.00 -12.68
CA GLY A 360 -12.67 -23.83 -12.83
C GLY A 360 -14.14 -24.17 -13.10
N GLU A 361 -14.48 -25.44 -13.33
CA GLU A 361 -15.84 -25.87 -13.71
C GLU A 361 -16.65 -26.54 -12.61
N THR A 362 -16.07 -26.87 -11.45
CA THR A 362 -16.79 -27.65 -10.39
C THR A 362 -17.29 -26.85 -9.19
N VAL A 363 -17.01 -25.54 -9.10
CA VAL A 363 -17.43 -24.73 -7.93
C VAL A 363 -18.88 -24.23 -8.02
N GLN A 364 -19.48 -24.22 -9.21
CA GLN A 364 -20.86 -23.71 -9.41
C GLN A 364 -21.99 -24.64 -8.91
N LYS A 365 -21.69 -25.80 -8.31
CA LYS A 365 -22.69 -26.73 -7.76
C LYS A 365 -22.62 -26.91 -6.24
N ARG A 366 -22.13 -25.93 -5.48
CA ARG A 366 -22.34 -25.92 -4.02
C ARG A 366 -23.69 -25.28 -3.69
N ASN A 367 -24.45 -25.93 -2.81
CA ASN A 367 -25.80 -25.59 -2.37
C ASN A 367 -26.01 -24.07 -2.26
N GLN A 368 -26.93 -23.52 -3.06
CA GLN A 368 -27.37 -22.11 -3.06
C GLN A 368 -28.00 -21.63 -1.74
N ALA A 369 -28.03 -22.47 -0.70
CA ALA A 369 -28.62 -22.15 0.60
C ALA A 369 -27.66 -21.39 1.54
N GLN A 370 -26.35 -21.38 1.26
CA GLN A 370 -25.34 -20.74 2.11
C GLN A 370 -24.66 -19.57 1.39
N LYS A 371 -24.36 -18.50 2.14
CA LYS A 371 -23.61 -17.35 1.65
C LYS A 371 -22.14 -17.74 1.38
N GLU A 372 -21.49 -17.04 0.46
CA GLU A 372 -20.11 -17.31 0.08
C GLU A 372 -19.16 -17.11 1.27
N MET A 373 -18.43 -18.17 1.64
CA MET A 373 -17.51 -18.17 2.77
C MET A 373 -16.28 -17.30 2.51
N HIS A 374 -15.87 -17.21 1.25
CA HIS A 374 -14.72 -16.41 0.83
C HIS A 374 -15.12 -15.02 0.35
N CYS A 375 -16.09 -14.41 1.01
CA CYS A 375 -16.56 -13.06 0.73
C CYS A 375 -16.45 -12.21 2.00
N LEU A 376 -15.81 -11.05 1.89
CA LEU A 376 -15.89 -10.01 2.91
C LEU A 376 -17.17 -9.23 2.65
N HIS A 377 -18.16 -9.36 3.53
CA HIS A 377 -19.41 -8.61 3.46
C HIS A 377 -19.29 -7.29 4.23
N PRO A 378 -20.13 -6.28 3.94
CA PRO A 378 -20.21 -5.05 4.75
C PRO A 378 -20.41 -5.34 6.25
N GLY A 379 -21.23 -6.34 6.58
CA GLY A 379 -21.49 -6.74 7.95
C GLY A 379 -20.25 -7.22 8.73
N ASP A 380 -19.24 -7.77 8.04
CA ASP A 380 -17.98 -8.23 8.65
C ASP A 380 -17.13 -7.06 9.15
N LEU A 381 -17.42 -5.82 8.72
CA LEU A 381 -16.69 -4.63 9.15
C LEU A 381 -17.25 -3.98 10.43
N PHE A 382 -18.47 -4.32 10.86
CA PHE A 382 -19.06 -3.75 12.07
C PHE A 382 -18.24 -3.93 13.36
N PRO A 383 -17.51 -5.05 13.58
CA PRO A 383 -16.60 -5.14 14.72
C PRO A 383 -15.64 -3.95 14.82
N PHE A 384 -15.16 -3.48 13.67
CA PHE A 384 -14.13 -2.46 13.52
C PHE A 384 -14.66 -1.03 13.48
N THR A 385 -15.98 -0.83 13.28
CA THR A 385 -16.62 0.51 13.37
C THR A 385 -16.76 1.02 14.80
N ARG A 386 -16.14 0.36 15.79
CA ARG A 386 -15.94 0.87 17.16
C ARG A 386 -14.83 1.92 17.27
N LYS A 387 -14.07 2.13 16.20
CA LYS A 387 -13.08 3.18 16.04
C LYS A 387 -13.32 3.88 14.70
N PRO A 388 -12.78 5.09 14.47
CA PRO A 388 -12.89 5.77 13.19
C PRO A 388 -12.35 4.91 12.04
N LEU A 389 -13.20 4.60 11.08
CA LEU A 389 -12.91 3.69 9.97
C LEU A 389 -13.16 4.40 8.64
N PHE A 390 -12.19 4.35 7.74
CA PHE A 390 -12.28 4.93 6.40
C PHE A 390 -12.10 3.81 5.37
N VAL A 391 -13.12 3.52 4.57
CA VAL A 391 -13.12 2.39 3.63
C VAL A 391 -13.13 2.92 2.20
N ILE A 392 -12.34 2.31 1.32
CA ILE A 392 -12.36 2.59 -0.11
C ILE A 392 -12.60 1.25 -0.80
N VAL A 393 -13.69 1.14 -1.55
CA VAL A 393 -14.13 -0.10 -2.19
C VAL A 393 -14.08 0.06 -3.71
N ASP A 394 -13.06 -0.53 -4.32
CA ASP A 394 -12.86 -0.63 -5.75
C ASP A 394 -13.24 -2.04 -6.23
N SER A 395 -14.51 -2.18 -6.62
CA SER A 395 -15.12 -3.47 -6.92
C SER A 395 -16.32 -3.34 -7.85
N SER A 396 -16.58 -4.40 -8.62
CA SER A 396 -17.81 -4.53 -9.41
C SER A 396 -19.08 -4.60 -8.55
N ASN A 397 -18.96 -4.91 -7.25
CA ASN A 397 -20.07 -4.88 -6.28
C ASN A 397 -19.79 -3.89 -5.14
N SER A 398 -19.15 -2.75 -5.44
CA SER A 398 -18.85 -1.69 -4.47
C SER A 398 -20.11 -1.18 -3.75
N THR A 399 -21.25 -1.13 -4.46
CA THR A 399 -22.55 -0.66 -3.95
C THR A 399 -23.09 -1.48 -2.78
N ALA A 400 -22.60 -2.70 -2.55
CA ALA A 400 -22.92 -3.47 -1.35
C ALA A 400 -22.56 -2.70 -0.06
N TYR A 401 -21.57 -1.81 -0.13
CA TYR A 401 -21.07 -1.01 0.99
C TYR A 401 -21.76 0.36 1.13
N LYS A 402 -22.85 0.60 0.39
CA LYS A 402 -23.60 1.87 0.40
C LYS A 402 -24.47 2.06 1.63
N HIS A 403 -24.88 0.97 2.29
CA HIS A 403 -25.85 1.02 3.39
C HIS A 403 -25.27 0.45 4.68
N PHE A 404 -24.44 1.23 5.36
CA PHE A 404 -23.99 0.90 6.70
C PHE A 404 -24.97 1.36 7.78
N THR A 405 -25.10 0.56 8.83
CA THR A 405 -25.75 1.00 10.07
C THR A 405 -24.70 1.54 11.02
N ASN A 406 -24.85 2.78 11.49
CA ASN A 406 -23.96 3.34 12.51
C ASN A 406 -24.30 2.77 13.90
N LEU A 407 -23.65 1.66 14.26
CA LEU A 407 -23.93 0.92 15.49
C LEU A 407 -23.23 1.49 16.75
N PHE A 408 -22.15 2.26 16.58
CA PHE A 408 -21.28 2.68 17.70
C PHE A 408 -21.08 4.19 17.81
N GLY A 409 -21.70 4.98 16.93
CA GLY A 409 -21.57 6.44 16.91
C GLY A 409 -20.18 6.95 16.53
N GLN A 410 -19.33 6.08 15.98
CA GLN A 410 -17.99 6.46 15.50
C GLN A 410 -18.05 6.89 14.04
N PRO A 411 -17.12 7.74 13.59
CA PRO A 411 -17.03 8.18 12.22
C PRO A 411 -16.76 6.98 11.29
N LEU A 412 -17.56 6.85 10.23
CA LEU A 412 -17.36 5.88 9.15
C LEU A 412 -17.60 6.58 7.82
N VAL A 413 -16.65 6.49 6.91
CA VAL A 413 -16.82 6.89 5.50
C VAL A 413 -16.43 5.73 4.59
N CYS A 414 -17.24 5.46 3.57
CA CYS A 414 -16.94 4.53 2.50
C CYS A 414 -16.95 5.26 1.16
N LEU A 415 -15.86 5.20 0.40
CA LEU A 415 -15.77 5.69 -0.98
C LEU A 415 -15.96 4.50 -1.93
N LEU A 416 -16.95 4.54 -2.81
CA LEU A 416 -17.34 3.40 -3.64
C LEU A 416 -17.00 3.69 -5.10
N SER A 417 -16.35 2.73 -5.76
CA SER A 417 -16.08 2.82 -7.19
C SER A 417 -17.36 2.73 -8.02
N PRO A 418 -17.40 3.37 -9.20
CA PRO A 418 -18.46 3.12 -10.17
C PRO A 418 -18.53 1.63 -10.53
N THR A 419 -19.75 1.12 -10.71
CA THR A 419 -19.98 -0.26 -11.19
C THR A 419 -20.00 -0.37 -12.71
N VAL A 420 -20.05 0.78 -13.39
CA VAL A 420 -20.02 0.90 -14.86
C VAL A 420 -18.88 1.81 -15.25
N TYR A 421 -18.06 1.38 -16.20
CA TYR A 421 -16.91 2.13 -16.69
C TYR A 421 -16.94 2.26 -18.22
N PRO A 422 -16.24 3.27 -18.79
CA PRO A 422 -16.02 3.36 -20.24
C PRO A 422 -15.36 2.09 -20.78
N LYS A 423 -15.72 1.67 -22.00
CA LYS A 423 -15.43 0.33 -22.59
C LYS A 423 -13.95 -0.07 -22.79
N ASN A 424 -12.97 0.66 -22.24
CA ASN A 424 -11.53 0.41 -22.42
C ASN A 424 -10.79 0.23 -21.09
N GLN A 425 -11.33 -0.57 -20.17
CA GLN A 425 -10.59 -0.90 -18.95
C GLN A 425 -9.57 -2.01 -19.22
N SER A 426 -8.36 -1.53 -19.47
CA SER A 426 -7.14 -2.30 -19.65
C SER A 426 -6.74 -3.06 -18.38
N GLN A 427 -5.90 -4.08 -18.51
CA GLN A 427 -5.20 -4.74 -17.39
C GLN A 427 -4.36 -3.75 -16.52
N ARG A 428 -4.24 -2.49 -16.95
CA ARG A 428 -3.51 -1.37 -16.34
C ARG A 428 -4.12 -0.77 -15.06
N GLY A 429 -5.09 -1.47 -14.46
CA GLY A 429 -5.69 -1.12 -13.16
C GLY A 429 -6.96 -0.28 -13.25
N SER A 430 -7.56 -0.01 -12.10
CA SER A 430 -8.86 0.64 -11.99
C SER A 430 -8.78 2.13 -12.29
N LEU A 431 -9.73 2.62 -13.10
CA LEU A 431 -9.89 4.05 -13.32
C LEU A 431 -10.25 4.78 -12.03
N PHE A 432 -11.00 4.15 -11.13
CA PHE A 432 -11.36 4.72 -9.83
C PHE A 432 -10.10 4.99 -8.99
N THR A 433 -9.23 3.99 -8.87
CA THR A 433 -7.96 4.13 -8.17
C THR A 433 -7.03 5.11 -8.88
N LEU A 434 -7.06 5.18 -10.20
CA LEU A 434 -6.31 6.16 -10.98
C LEU A 434 -6.71 7.59 -10.65
N PHE A 435 -8.01 7.88 -10.50
CA PHE A 435 -8.50 9.20 -10.06
C PHE A 435 -8.07 9.52 -8.61
N LEU A 436 -8.15 8.56 -7.68
CA LEU A 436 -7.69 8.77 -6.31
C LEU A 436 -6.17 9.00 -6.24
N TYR A 437 -5.41 8.41 -7.17
CA TYR A 437 -3.97 8.57 -7.27
C TYR A 437 -3.55 9.88 -7.96
N SER A 438 -4.12 10.17 -9.12
CA SER A 438 -3.80 11.34 -9.94
C SER A 438 -4.98 11.69 -10.87
N PRO A 439 -5.85 12.64 -10.47
CA PRO A 439 -6.99 13.06 -11.29
C PRO A 439 -6.61 13.54 -12.70
N LEU A 440 -5.46 14.22 -12.85
CA LEU A 440 -4.99 14.65 -14.17
C LEU A 440 -4.66 13.46 -15.07
N LEU A 441 -3.95 12.46 -14.54
CA LEU A 441 -3.60 11.26 -15.28
C LEU A 441 -4.85 10.49 -15.69
N ALA A 442 -5.81 10.36 -14.77
CA ALA A 442 -7.09 9.71 -15.01
C ALA A 442 -7.91 10.45 -16.09
N PHE A 443 -8.06 11.77 -15.95
CA PHE A 443 -8.77 12.62 -16.91
C PHE A 443 -8.14 12.52 -18.30
N SER A 444 -6.82 12.69 -18.41
CA SER A 444 -6.10 12.55 -19.68
C SER A 444 -6.31 11.16 -20.31
N SER A 445 -6.29 10.11 -19.50
CA SER A 445 -6.55 8.74 -19.97
C SER A 445 -7.97 8.55 -20.49
N VAL A 446 -8.98 9.10 -19.80
CA VAL A 446 -10.38 9.02 -20.22
C VAL A 446 -10.62 9.79 -21.51
N CYS A 447 -9.94 10.93 -21.68
CA CYS A 447 -9.96 11.72 -22.91
C CYS A 447 -9.12 11.13 -24.06
N GLY A 448 -8.54 9.93 -23.89
CA GLY A 448 -7.79 9.24 -24.95
C GLY A 448 -6.40 9.82 -25.24
N LEU A 449 -5.84 10.63 -24.34
CA LEU A 449 -4.49 11.15 -24.47
C LEU A 449 -3.46 10.08 -24.08
N ASN A 450 -2.50 9.80 -24.95
CA ASN A 450 -1.38 8.89 -24.64
C ASN A 450 -0.15 9.61 -24.09
N SER A 451 -0.04 10.92 -24.33
CA SER A 451 1.07 11.72 -23.84
C SER A 451 0.70 13.20 -23.68
N VAL A 452 1.33 13.90 -22.74
CA VAL A 452 1.13 15.33 -22.50
C VAL A 452 2.48 16.03 -22.35
N GLN A 453 2.65 17.19 -22.97
CA GLN A 453 3.85 18.01 -22.82
C GLN A 453 3.98 18.54 -21.40
N ARG A 454 5.19 18.54 -20.84
CA ARG A 454 5.47 18.90 -19.44
C ARG A 454 4.97 20.30 -19.09
N GLY A 455 5.20 21.28 -19.97
CA GLY A 455 4.73 22.65 -19.74
C GLY A 455 3.20 22.75 -19.66
N LEU A 456 2.47 21.92 -20.42
CA LEU A 456 1.01 21.85 -20.34
C LEU A 456 0.56 21.08 -19.08
N TRP A 457 1.23 19.98 -18.77
CA TRP A 457 0.99 19.20 -17.55
C TRP A 457 1.13 20.04 -16.28
N GLU A 458 2.19 20.84 -16.16
CA GLU A 458 2.43 21.71 -15.01
C GLU A 458 1.35 22.79 -14.87
N LYS A 459 0.89 23.38 -15.99
CA LYS A 459 -0.23 24.33 -16.01
C LYS A 459 -1.54 23.69 -15.57
N ALA A 460 -1.86 22.50 -16.10
CA ALA A 460 -3.06 21.75 -15.74
C ALA A 460 -3.04 21.30 -14.27
N GLN A 461 -1.87 20.91 -13.74
CA GLN A 461 -1.68 20.63 -12.32
C GLN A 461 -1.94 21.88 -11.45
N GLU A 462 -1.42 23.04 -11.83
CA GLU A 462 -1.70 24.30 -11.10
C GLU A 462 -3.17 24.67 -11.14
N PHE A 463 -3.84 24.45 -12.28
CA PHE A 463 -5.29 24.61 -12.38
C PHE A 463 -6.02 23.67 -11.41
N LEU A 464 -5.68 22.37 -11.41
CA LEU A 464 -6.28 21.40 -10.47
C LEU A 464 -6.04 21.76 -9.00
N ARG A 465 -4.91 22.37 -8.63
CA ARG A 465 -4.71 22.88 -7.25
C ARG A 465 -5.73 23.95 -6.87
N LYS A 466 -6.21 24.76 -7.82
CA LYS A 466 -7.30 25.71 -7.59
C LYS A 466 -8.63 24.96 -7.43
N VAL A 467 -8.95 24.04 -8.33
CA VAL A 467 -10.14 23.19 -8.24
C VAL A 467 -10.21 22.43 -6.92
N TYR A 468 -9.10 21.90 -6.42
CA TYR A 468 -9.03 21.23 -5.13
C TYR A 468 -9.37 22.15 -3.95
N ARG A 469 -8.97 23.42 -4.00
CA ARG A 469 -9.35 24.42 -3.00
C ARG A 469 -10.85 24.69 -3.04
N ASP A 470 -11.41 24.82 -4.23
CA ASP A 470 -12.84 25.07 -4.43
C ASP A 470 -13.69 23.87 -3.94
N ILE A 471 -13.30 22.65 -4.29
CA ILE A 471 -13.91 21.41 -3.75
C ILE A 471 -13.81 21.38 -2.23
N GLY A 472 -12.64 21.68 -1.67
CA GLY A 472 -12.45 21.70 -0.22
C GLY A 472 -13.37 22.72 0.48
N GLN A 473 -13.58 23.89 -0.11
CA GLN A 473 -14.53 24.88 0.38
C GLN A 473 -15.99 24.41 0.27
N MET A 474 -16.35 23.73 -0.83
CA MET A 474 -17.69 23.16 -1.01
C MET A 474 -18.02 22.13 0.07
N ILE A 475 -17.12 21.16 0.29
CA ILE A 475 -17.26 20.14 1.34
C ILE A 475 -17.45 20.79 2.71
N THR A 476 -16.65 21.81 3.03
CA THR A 476 -16.58 22.35 4.39
C THR A 476 -17.61 23.43 4.70
N ARG A 477 -18.18 24.06 3.66
CA ARG A 477 -19.28 25.04 3.79
C ARG A 477 -20.66 24.40 3.60
N SER A 478 -20.72 23.17 3.10
CA SER A 478 -21.98 22.44 2.98
C SER A 478 -22.63 22.27 4.36
N ARG A 479 -23.92 22.62 4.43
CA ARG A 479 -24.74 22.46 5.65
C ARG A 479 -25.40 21.08 5.73
N THR A 480 -25.39 20.36 4.62
CA THR A 480 -26.09 19.08 4.40
C THR A 480 -25.13 17.89 4.45
N ILE A 481 -23.82 18.13 4.38
CA ILE A 481 -22.80 17.09 4.47
C ILE A 481 -22.81 16.42 5.85
N ASP A 482 -22.64 15.10 5.87
CA ASP A 482 -22.53 14.35 7.11
C ASP A 482 -21.25 14.73 7.87
N GLN A 483 -21.35 14.83 9.19
CA GLN A 483 -20.24 15.18 10.08
C GLN A 483 -19.07 14.20 10.00
N ALA A 484 -19.31 12.94 9.62
CA ALA A 484 -18.26 11.95 9.43
C ALA A 484 -17.20 12.42 8.42
N PHE A 485 -17.61 13.04 7.31
CA PHE A 485 -16.67 13.60 6.32
C PHE A 485 -15.78 14.68 6.94
N LEU A 486 -16.37 15.62 7.68
CA LEU A 486 -15.65 16.71 8.34
C LEU A 486 -14.70 16.19 9.45
N GLN A 487 -15.03 15.07 10.08
CA GLN A 487 -14.16 14.43 11.07
C GLN A 487 -12.88 13.87 10.45
N PHE A 488 -12.97 13.30 9.23
CA PHE A 488 -11.80 12.80 8.50
C PHE A 488 -11.04 13.90 7.74
N PHE A 489 -11.70 15.00 7.41
CA PHE A 489 -11.13 16.09 6.60
C PHE A 489 -9.95 16.83 7.26
N GLY A 490 -9.72 16.65 8.56
CA GLY A 490 -8.57 17.23 9.26
C GLY A 490 -7.23 16.58 8.89
N ASP A 491 -7.24 15.30 8.50
CA ASP A 491 -6.04 14.58 8.07
C ASP A 491 -5.69 14.91 6.61
N GLU A 492 -4.40 15.16 6.33
CA GLU A 492 -3.97 15.58 4.99
C GLU A 492 -4.16 14.52 3.91
N PHE A 493 -3.95 13.24 4.23
CA PHE A 493 -4.14 12.15 3.27
C PHE A 493 -5.63 11.92 3.01
N LEU A 494 -6.43 11.83 4.07
CA LEU A 494 -7.88 11.60 3.94
C LEU A 494 -8.56 12.78 3.24
N ARG A 495 -8.20 14.02 3.58
CA ARG A 495 -8.67 15.21 2.89
C ARG A 495 -8.36 15.19 1.41
N LEU A 496 -7.12 14.85 1.03
CA LEU A 496 -6.74 14.79 -0.37
C LEU A 496 -7.49 13.68 -1.11
N LEU A 497 -7.69 12.52 -0.49
CA LEU A 497 -8.51 11.43 -1.05
C LEU A 497 -9.96 11.85 -1.26
N LEU A 498 -10.58 12.54 -0.28
CA LEU A 498 -11.94 13.07 -0.39
C LEU A 498 -12.05 14.08 -1.55
N ILE A 499 -11.10 15.02 -1.65
CA ILE A 499 -11.10 16.02 -2.72
C ILE A 499 -10.93 15.37 -4.10
N ARG A 500 -10.04 14.38 -4.23
CA ARG A 500 -9.84 13.64 -5.49
C ARG A 500 -11.03 12.76 -5.83
N PHE A 501 -11.74 12.24 -4.83
CA PHE A 501 -12.95 11.46 -5.02
C PHE A 501 -14.09 12.31 -5.61
N GLU A 502 -14.29 13.53 -5.12
CA GLU A 502 -15.25 14.50 -5.69
C GLU A 502 -14.93 14.94 -7.12
N SER A 503 -13.67 14.82 -7.55
CA SER A 503 -13.27 15.16 -8.92
C SER A 503 -13.72 14.13 -9.99
N GLN A 504 -14.36 13.04 -9.57
CA GLN A 504 -14.87 12.00 -10.45
C GLN A 504 -16.30 12.28 -10.91
N SER A 505 -16.70 11.67 -12.02
CA SER A 505 -18.10 11.68 -12.46
C SER A 505 -18.92 10.67 -11.64
N PHE A 506 -19.90 11.16 -10.88
CA PHE A 506 -20.86 10.37 -10.09
C PHE A 506 -20.26 9.48 -8.98
N PRO A 507 -19.47 10.03 -8.04
CA PRO A 507 -19.00 9.29 -6.88
C PRO A 507 -20.16 8.83 -5.99
N GLU A 508 -20.12 7.57 -5.59
CA GLU A 508 -21.05 7.00 -4.61
C GLU A 508 -20.34 6.73 -3.30
N SER A 509 -20.96 7.09 -2.18
CA SER A 509 -20.36 6.97 -0.86
C SER A 509 -21.37 6.63 0.23
N TYR A 510 -20.83 6.23 1.38
CA TYR A 510 -21.55 6.22 2.65
C TYR A 510 -20.79 7.11 3.66
N PRO A 511 -21.47 7.99 4.40
CA PRO A 511 -22.83 8.47 4.16
C PRO A 511 -22.96 9.09 2.77
N GLU A 512 -24.18 9.21 2.24
CA GLU A 512 -24.37 9.77 0.90
C GLU A 512 -23.93 11.25 0.86
N LEU A 513 -23.12 11.60 -0.14
CA LEU A 513 -22.71 12.98 -0.38
C LEU A 513 -23.88 13.81 -0.94
N PRO A 514 -24.02 15.08 -0.51
CA PRO A 514 -25.06 15.96 -1.03
C PRO A 514 -24.74 16.36 -2.47
N LYS A 515 -25.33 15.66 -3.44
CA LYS A 515 -24.98 15.77 -4.88
C LYS A 515 -25.00 17.19 -5.43
N GLN A 516 -26.03 17.97 -5.09
CA GLN A 516 -26.20 19.36 -5.54
C GLN A 516 -25.09 20.30 -5.04
N ASP A 517 -24.60 20.06 -3.83
CA ASP A 517 -23.56 20.87 -3.18
C ASP A 517 -22.14 20.35 -3.49
N THR A 518 -22.02 19.23 -4.20
CA THR A 518 -20.76 18.52 -4.47
C THR A 518 -20.59 18.27 -5.97
N VAL A 519 -20.77 17.04 -6.43
CA VAL A 519 -20.47 16.54 -7.78
C VAL A 519 -21.29 17.23 -8.88
N GLU A 520 -22.57 17.52 -8.61
CA GLU A 520 -23.49 18.12 -9.58
C GLU A 520 -23.44 19.66 -9.56
N SER A 521 -22.49 20.23 -8.82
CA SER A 521 -22.28 21.68 -8.79
C SER A 521 -21.88 22.20 -10.17
N SER A 522 -22.54 23.25 -10.61
CA SER A 522 -22.22 23.97 -11.85
C SER A 522 -20.79 24.50 -11.88
N LEU A 523 -20.19 24.76 -10.71
CA LEU A 523 -18.80 25.17 -10.58
C LEU A 523 -17.85 24.04 -11.01
N LEU A 524 -18.07 22.81 -10.54
CA LEU A 524 -17.22 21.66 -10.91
C LEU A 524 -17.36 21.33 -12.39
N GLN A 525 -18.58 21.38 -12.93
CA GLN A 525 -18.82 21.20 -14.37
C GLN A 525 -18.02 22.23 -15.20
N LYS A 526 -18.01 23.49 -14.78
CA LYS A 526 -17.20 24.54 -15.42
C LYS A 526 -15.71 24.22 -15.35
N HIS A 527 -15.21 23.75 -14.20
CA HIS A 527 -13.79 23.37 -14.07
C HIS A 527 -13.41 22.19 -14.95
N ILE A 528 -14.29 21.19 -15.09
CA ILE A 528 -14.08 20.05 -16.00
C ILE A 528 -13.95 20.55 -17.44
N LEU A 529 -14.86 21.44 -17.88
CA LEU A 529 -14.81 22.01 -19.24
C LEU A 529 -13.56 22.88 -19.45
N GLU A 530 -13.14 23.66 -18.45
CA GLU A 530 -11.93 24.47 -18.54
C GLU A 530 -10.67 23.60 -18.61
N LEU A 531 -10.59 22.51 -17.84
CA LEU A 531 -9.52 21.52 -17.95
C LEU A 531 -9.52 20.85 -19.34
N ALA A 532 -10.70 20.51 -19.86
CA ALA A 532 -10.84 19.95 -21.19
C ALA A 532 -10.35 20.93 -22.28
N THR A 533 -10.67 22.22 -22.16
CA THR A 533 -10.15 23.27 -23.05
C THR A 533 -8.63 23.41 -22.93
N MET A 534 -8.07 23.37 -21.71
CA MET A 534 -6.61 23.44 -21.52
C MET A 534 -5.89 22.28 -22.22
N LEU A 535 -6.48 21.08 -22.18
CA LEU A 535 -5.92 19.87 -22.78
C LEU A 535 -6.31 19.65 -24.24
N ASP A 536 -7.03 20.59 -24.86
CA ASP A 536 -7.52 20.51 -26.25
C ASP A 536 -8.39 19.26 -26.53
N VAL A 537 -9.20 18.87 -25.53
CA VAL A 537 -10.11 17.71 -25.59
C VAL A 537 -11.56 18.11 -25.33
N GLN A 538 -11.87 19.40 -25.46
CA GLN A 538 -13.19 19.94 -25.17
C GLN A 538 -14.28 19.36 -26.08
N SER A 539 -13.95 18.99 -27.32
CA SER A 539 -14.88 18.38 -28.29
C SER A 539 -15.55 17.10 -27.77
N LEU A 540 -14.87 16.34 -26.91
CA LEU A 540 -15.42 15.11 -26.31
C LEU A 540 -16.59 15.35 -25.34
N PHE A 541 -16.79 16.60 -24.93
CA PHE A 541 -17.84 17.02 -24.00
C PHE A 541 -18.97 17.76 -24.72
N TRP A 542 -18.86 17.96 -26.04
CA TRP A 542 -19.83 18.60 -26.90
C TRP A 542 -20.31 17.62 -27.97
N ASP A 543 -21.02 16.57 -27.57
CA ASP A 543 -21.83 15.79 -28.52
C ASP A 543 -23.33 16.00 -28.24
N ASP A 544 -24.02 16.26 -29.35
CA ASP A 544 -25.43 16.61 -29.54
C ASP A 544 -26.38 15.56 -28.90
N PRO A 545 -27.60 15.94 -28.44
CA PRO A 545 -28.60 15.00 -27.91
C PRO A 545 -29.17 13.98 -28.92
N LEU A 546 -28.52 13.74 -30.07
CA LEU A 546 -29.11 13.05 -31.21
C LEU A 546 -28.56 11.66 -31.54
N GLU A 547 -27.66 11.08 -30.75
CA GLU A 547 -27.27 9.67 -30.90
C GLU A 547 -27.50 8.85 -29.63
N VAL A 548 -28.76 8.80 -29.19
CA VAL A 548 -29.29 7.67 -28.40
C VAL A 548 -30.66 7.30 -28.99
N TYR A 549 -30.67 6.40 -29.96
CA TYR A 549 -31.83 5.57 -30.33
C TYR A 549 -31.39 4.11 -30.42
#